data_AF-A0A4U2ZZC0-F1
#
_entry.id   AF-A0A4U2ZZC0-F1
#
_cell.length_a   1.000
_cell.length_b   1.000
_cell.length_c   1.000
_cell.angle_alpha   90.00
_cell.angle_beta   90.00
_cell.angle_gamma   90.00
#
_symmetry.space_group_name_H-M   'P 1'
#
loop_
_entity.id
_entity.type
_entity.pdbx_description
1 polymer ?
#
loop_
_entity_poly.entity_id
_entity_poly.type
_entity_poly.pdbx_seq_one_letter_code
_entity_poly.pdbx_strand_id
1 'polypeptide(L)'
;VAYAAIGIMVYFLMTSLAELAAYMPVTGSFSTYATKFVDPSLGFALGWNYWYNWAITIAAELAAVTLIMKFWFPDTPSLIWSGLCLAIIFLLNYLSVKGFGESEYWFALIKVVTIIIFLIVGFMMIFGIMGGESVGFKNFTVADAPFNGGIMAIIGVFMAAGFSFQGTELLGVAAGETAD
;
A
#
# COMPACT_ATOMS: atom_id res chain seq x y z
N VAL A 1 -0.02 -5.38 16.81
CA VAL A 1 -0.03 -4.08 17.54
C VAL A 1 0.23 -2.91 16.60
N ALA A 2 1.38 -2.82 15.92
CA ALA A 2 1.70 -1.71 15.01
C ALA A 2 0.65 -1.45 13.91
N TYR A 3 0.20 -2.49 13.19
CA TYR A 3 -0.88 -2.36 12.19
C TYR A 3 -2.20 -1.89 12.79
N ALA A 4 -2.54 -2.30 14.01
CA ALA A 4 -3.77 -1.85 14.68
C ALA A 4 -3.68 -0.38 15.10
N ALA A 5 -2.52 0.03 15.65
CA ALA A 5 -2.29 1.41 16.06
C ALA A 5 -2.26 2.37 14.86
N ILE A 6 -1.55 2.01 13.77
CA ILE A 6 -1.60 2.80 12.52
C ILE A 6 -3.00 2.78 11.92
N GLY A 7 -3.69 1.64 11.92
CA GLY A 7 -5.07 1.55 11.42
C GLY A 7 -6.04 2.49 12.15
N ILE A 8 -5.93 2.59 13.48
CA ILE A 8 -6.73 3.54 14.28
C ILE A 8 -6.38 5.00 13.91
N MET A 9 -5.10 5.31 13.75
CA MET A 9 -4.65 6.65 13.35
C MET A 9 -5.19 7.02 11.96
N VAL A 10 -5.08 6.12 10.99
CA VAL A 10 -5.58 6.29 9.62
C VAL A 10 -7.10 6.43 9.62
N TYR A 11 -7.81 5.66 10.45
CA TYR A 11 -9.25 5.79 10.61
C TYR A 11 -9.65 7.21 11.03
N PHE A 12 -9.04 7.76 12.09
CA PHE A 12 -9.33 9.13 12.51
C PHE A 12 -8.98 10.17 11.43
N LEU A 13 -7.87 9.98 10.72
CA LEU A 13 -7.47 10.88 9.63
C LEU A 13 -8.50 10.86 8.50
N MET A 14 -8.97 9.68 8.08
CA MET A 14 -9.96 9.55 7.01
C MET A 14 -11.32 10.09 7.42
N THR A 15 -11.76 9.85 8.67
CA THR A 15 -13.02 10.41 9.16
C THR A 15 -12.98 11.94 9.17
N SER A 16 -11.89 12.55 9.65
CA SER A 16 -11.73 14.01 9.63
C SER A 16 -11.70 14.55 8.19
N LEU A 17 -11.00 13.86 7.28
CA LEU A 17 -10.97 14.26 5.87
C LEU A 17 -12.35 14.17 5.21
N ALA A 18 -13.12 13.12 5.52
CA ALA A 18 -14.47 12.94 5.02
C ALA A 18 -15.42 14.04 5.53
N GLU A 19 -15.33 14.44 6.79
CA GLU A 19 -16.11 15.55 7.35
C GLU A 19 -15.79 16.88 6.64
N LEU A 20 -14.50 17.15 6.39
CA LEU A 20 -14.07 18.35 5.66
C LEU A 20 -14.54 18.34 4.20
N ALA A 21 -14.50 17.18 3.55
CA ALA A 21 -14.99 17.01 2.19
C ALA A 21 -16.52 17.17 2.09
N ALA A 22 -17.27 16.67 3.08
CA ALA A 22 -18.71 16.87 3.16
C ALA A 22 -19.09 18.33 3.45
N TYR A 23 -18.31 19.03 4.27
CA TYR A 23 -18.54 20.45 4.58
C TYR A 23 -18.19 21.37 3.42
N MET A 24 -17.13 21.04 2.67
CA MET A 24 -16.65 21.85 1.56
C MET A 24 -16.15 20.96 0.43
N PRO A 25 -17.03 20.50 -0.47
CA PRO A 25 -16.63 19.67 -1.59
C PRO A 25 -15.76 20.50 -2.53
N VAL A 26 -14.46 20.24 -2.49
CA VAL A 26 -13.49 20.77 -3.46
C VAL A 26 -12.85 19.60 -4.18
N THR A 27 -12.68 19.74 -5.49
CA THR A 27 -11.91 18.83 -6.36
C THR A 27 -10.39 18.93 -6.10
N GLY A 28 -9.99 19.33 -4.89
CA GLY A 28 -8.60 19.52 -4.49
C GLY A 28 -8.11 18.39 -3.58
N SER A 29 -6.80 18.15 -3.60
CA SER A 29 -6.13 17.26 -2.66
C SER A 29 -6.26 17.77 -1.21
N PHE A 30 -5.98 16.92 -0.22
CA PHE A 30 -6.01 17.28 1.21
C PHE A 30 -5.11 18.48 1.57
N SER A 31 -4.11 18.78 0.74
CA SER A 31 -3.31 20.01 0.84
C SER A 31 -4.15 21.29 0.71
N THR A 32 -5.27 21.26 -0.04
CA THR A 32 -6.22 22.37 -0.17
C THR A 32 -6.95 22.64 1.14
N TYR A 33 -7.39 21.59 1.83
CA TYR A 33 -8.00 21.73 3.16
C TYR A 33 -6.99 22.28 4.17
N ALA A 34 -5.75 21.77 4.18
CA ALA A 34 -4.71 22.27 5.06
C ALA A 34 -4.33 23.75 4.79
N THR A 35 -4.26 24.14 3.52
CA THR A 35 -4.02 25.53 3.10
C THR A 35 -5.09 26.48 3.64
N LYS A 36 -6.36 26.03 3.60
CA LYS A 36 -7.51 26.87 3.93
C LYS A 36 -7.84 26.94 5.42
N PHE A 37 -7.65 25.83 6.14
CA PHE A 37 -8.06 25.69 7.55
C PHE A 37 -6.91 25.79 8.55
N VAL A 38 -5.66 25.65 8.11
CA VAL A 38 -4.50 25.65 9.01
C VAL A 38 -3.54 26.79 8.65
N ASP A 39 -2.79 26.65 7.56
CA ASP A 39 -1.85 27.67 7.10
C ASP A 39 -1.42 27.40 5.63
N PRO A 40 -1.23 28.44 4.80
CA PRO A 40 -0.76 28.27 3.43
C PRO A 40 0.61 27.59 3.31
N SER A 41 1.54 27.85 4.23
CA SER A 41 2.87 27.22 4.24
C SER A 41 2.79 25.72 4.56
N LEU A 42 1.87 25.32 5.45
CA LEU A 42 1.62 23.91 5.76
C LEU A 42 1.01 23.19 4.55
N GLY A 43 0.02 23.81 3.89
CA GLY A 43 -0.57 23.26 2.68
C GLY A 43 0.43 23.04 1.55
N PHE A 44 1.34 24.01 1.34
CA PHE A 44 2.45 23.86 0.40
C PHE A 44 3.39 22.71 0.78
N ALA A 45 3.80 22.63 2.04
CA ALA A 45 4.68 21.57 2.54
C ALA A 45 4.04 20.17 2.39
N LEU A 46 2.75 20.03 2.68
CA LEU A 46 2.01 18.78 2.51
C LEU A 46 1.94 18.35 1.04
N GLY A 47 1.70 19.29 0.12
CA GLY A 47 1.69 19.00 -1.31
C GLY A 47 3.03 18.45 -1.81
N TRP A 48 4.14 19.07 -1.41
CA TRP A 48 5.48 18.59 -1.77
C TRP A 48 5.85 17.26 -1.11
N ASN A 49 5.51 17.06 0.16
CA ASN A 49 5.72 15.77 0.83
C ASN A 49 4.92 14.67 0.14
N TYR A 50 3.68 14.95 -0.27
CA TYR A 50 2.85 13.99 -0.98
C TYR A 50 3.44 13.59 -2.33
N TRP A 51 3.85 14.58 -3.15
CA TRP A 51 4.50 14.29 -4.43
C TRP A 51 5.80 13.50 -4.26
N TYR A 52 6.65 13.92 -3.32
CA TYR A 52 7.92 13.25 -3.03
C TYR A 52 7.71 11.80 -2.60
N ASN A 53 6.70 11.59 -1.76
CA ASN A 53 6.33 10.27 -1.29
C ASN A 53 5.94 9.34 -2.45
N TRP A 54 5.06 9.78 -3.36
CA TRP A 54 4.70 9.00 -4.56
C TRP A 54 5.89 8.73 -5.49
N ALA A 55 6.80 9.70 -5.65
CA ALA A 55 8.00 9.52 -6.45
C ALA A 55 8.92 8.42 -5.88
N ILE A 56 9.06 8.34 -4.55
CA ILE A 56 9.82 7.26 -3.90
C ILE A 56 9.10 5.91 -4.03
N THR A 57 7.78 5.89 -3.90
CA THR A 57 6.99 4.65 -4.01
C THR A 57 7.22 3.97 -5.35
N ILE A 58 7.24 4.71 -6.47
CA ILE A 58 7.58 4.16 -7.79
C ILE A 58 8.98 3.52 -7.79
N ALA A 59 9.97 4.18 -7.20
CA ALA A 59 11.32 3.63 -7.11
C ALA A 59 11.38 2.35 -6.26
N ALA A 60 10.63 2.30 -5.15
CA ALA A 60 10.51 1.13 -4.30
C ALA A 60 9.84 -0.05 -5.02
N GLU A 61 8.79 0.20 -5.80
CA GLU A 61 8.10 -0.81 -6.61
C GLU A 61 9.03 -1.39 -7.69
N LEU A 62 9.81 -0.55 -8.38
CA LEU A 62 10.79 -1.01 -9.37
C LEU A 62 11.89 -1.87 -8.74
N ALA A 63 12.31 -1.54 -7.51
CA ALA A 63 13.24 -2.37 -6.76
C ALA A 63 12.62 -3.73 -6.40
N ALA A 64 11.34 -3.76 -5.99
CA ALA A 64 10.61 -4.99 -5.72
C ALA A 64 10.47 -5.87 -6.97
N VAL A 65 10.11 -5.29 -8.12
CA VAL A 65 10.05 -6.00 -9.42
C VAL A 65 11.41 -6.61 -9.75
N THR A 66 12.49 -5.84 -9.60
CA THR A 66 13.85 -6.34 -9.85
C THR A 66 14.19 -7.52 -8.95
N LEU A 67 13.85 -7.46 -7.66
CA LEU A 67 14.10 -8.53 -6.70
C LEU A 67 13.35 -9.81 -7.08
N ILE A 68 12.08 -9.69 -7.47
CA ILE A 68 11.25 -10.81 -7.93
C ILE A 68 11.81 -11.41 -9.22
N MET A 69 12.17 -10.58 -10.20
CA MET A 69 12.69 -11.08 -11.48
C MET A 69 14.05 -11.75 -11.33
N LYS A 70 14.90 -11.29 -10.41
CA LYS A 70 16.17 -11.96 -10.09
C LYS A 70 16.00 -13.32 -9.42
N PHE A 71 14.88 -13.57 -8.75
CA PHE A 71 14.60 -14.92 -8.24
C PHE A 71 14.46 -15.94 -9.38
N TRP A 72 13.87 -15.54 -10.51
CA TRP A 72 13.69 -16.41 -11.69
C TRP A 72 14.83 -16.30 -12.71
N PHE A 73 15.42 -15.12 -12.86
CA PHE A 73 16.46 -14.79 -13.84
C PHE A 73 17.65 -14.10 -13.16
N PRO A 74 18.43 -14.83 -12.34
CA PRO A 74 19.48 -14.25 -11.50
C PRO A 74 20.61 -13.56 -12.28
N ASP A 75 20.93 -14.07 -13.48
CA ASP A 75 22.06 -13.60 -14.30
C ASP A 75 21.73 -12.35 -15.14
N THR A 76 20.48 -11.89 -15.11
CA THR A 76 20.06 -10.75 -15.93
C THR A 76 20.31 -9.41 -15.22
N PRO A 77 20.74 -8.37 -15.95
CA PRO A 77 20.93 -7.04 -15.37
C PRO A 77 19.64 -6.44 -14.80
N SER A 78 19.70 -5.92 -13.57
CA SER A 78 18.57 -5.25 -12.90
C SER A 78 17.93 -4.14 -13.75
N LEU A 79 18.77 -3.41 -14.50
CA LEU A 79 18.35 -2.28 -15.33
C LEU A 79 17.34 -2.69 -16.41
N ILE A 80 17.43 -3.93 -16.91
CA ILE A 80 16.52 -4.43 -17.94
C ILE A 80 15.11 -4.57 -17.36
N TRP A 81 14.98 -5.17 -16.18
CA TRP A 81 13.68 -5.37 -15.54
C TRP A 81 13.05 -4.08 -15.05
N SER A 82 13.83 -3.21 -14.40
CA SER A 82 13.33 -1.90 -13.97
C SER A 82 12.95 -1.03 -15.18
N GLY A 83 13.75 -1.04 -16.24
CA GLY A 83 13.47 -0.30 -17.47
C GLY A 83 12.24 -0.81 -18.22
N LEU A 84 12.10 -2.13 -18.36
CA LEU A 84 10.91 -2.75 -18.97
C LEU A 84 9.64 -2.44 -18.18
N CYS A 85 9.67 -2.59 -16.85
CA CYS A 85 8.50 -2.31 -16.02
C CYS A 85 8.08 -0.84 -16.10
N LEU A 86 9.04 0.09 -15.99
CA LEU A 86 8.78 1.51 -16.14
C LEU A 86 8.23 1.84 -17.54
N ALA A 87 8.78 1.25 -18.60
CA ALA A 87 8.30 1.44 -19.96
C ALA A 87 6.84 0.97 -20.13
N ILE A 88 6.48 -0.19 -19.56
CA ILE A 88 5.10 -0.71 -19.58
C ILE A 88 4.16 0.25 -18.85
N ILE A 89 4.52 0.68 -17.63
CA ILE A 89 3.70 1.60 -16.84
C ILE A 89 3.53 2.93 -17.60
N PHE A 90 4.61 3.47 -18.15
CA PHE A 90 4.59 4.70 -18.92
C PHE A 90 3.70 4.58 -20.16
N LEU A 91 3.80 3.48 -20.91
CA LEU A 91 2.98 3.25 -22.10
C LEU A 91 1.49 3.09 -21.76
N LEU A 92 1.16 2.39 -20.68
CA LEU A 92 -0.22 2.26 -20.22
C LEU A 92 -0.82 3.62 -19.82
N ASN A 93 -0.04 4.44 -19.10
CA ASN A 93 -0.43 5.80 -18.75
C ASN A 93 -0.58 6.71 -19.97
N TYR A 94 0.28 6.57 -20.97
CA TYR A 94 0.29 7.43 -22.16
C TYR A 94 -0.81 7.08 -23.17
N LEU A 95 -1.11 5.80 -23.39
CA LEU A 95 -1.92 5.36 -24.54
C LEU A 95 -3.42 5.30 -24.28
N SER A 96 -3.88 5.05 -23.05
CA SER A 96 -5.33 4.94 -22.79
C SER A 96 -5.68 4.99 -21.31
N VAL A 97 -6.34 6.07 -20.87
CA VAL A 97 -6.95 6.16 -19.53
C VAL A 97 -7.98 5.04 -19.32
N LYS A 98 -8.70 4.65 -20.39
CA LYS A 98 -9.66 3.55 -20.35
C LYS A 98 -8.97 2.18 -20.22
N GLY A 99 -7.87 1.99 -20.95
CA GLY A 99 -7.05 0.76 -20.89
C GLY A 99 -6.37 0.57 -19.53
N PHE A 100 -5.98 1.66 -18.89
CA PHE A 100 -5.47 1.65 -17.51
C PHE A 100 -6.54 1.13 -16.53
N GLY A 101 -7.75 1.68 -16.57
CA GLY A 101 -8.85 1.25 -15.70
C GLY A 101 -9.27 -0.22 -15.91
N GLU A 102 -9.33 -0.68 -17.17
CA GLU A 102 -9.61 -2.09 -17.46
C GLU A 102 -8.48 -3.01 -16.96
N SER A 103 -7.20 -2.62 -17.14
CA SER A 103 -6.07 -3.40 -16.65
C SER A 103 -6.06 -3.50 -15.13
N GLU A 104 -6.37 -2.40 -14.44
CA GLU A 104 -6.44 -2.36 -12.98
C GLU A 104 -7.52 -3.31 -12.45
N TYR A 105 -8.69 -3.37 -13.11
CA TYR A 105 -9.74 -4.32 -12.76
C TYR A 105 -9.27 -5.78 -12.85
N TRP A 106 -8.60 -6.17 -13.94
CA TRP A 106 -8.05 -7.52 -14.10
C TRP A 106 -6.94 -7.83 -13.09
N PHE A 107 -6.03 -6.88 -12.83
CA PHE A 107 -4.98 -7.06 -11.82
C PHE A 107 -5.55 -7.15 -10.40
N ALA A 108 -6.62 -6.40 -10.09
CA ALA A 108 -7.32 -6.51 -8.81
C ALA A 108 -7.95 -7.90 -8.63
N LEU A 109 -8.56 -8.46 -9.69
CA LEU A 109 -9.09 -9.83 -9.65
C LEU A 109 -8.00 -10.85 -9.29
N ILE A 110 -6.83 -10.78 -9.95
CA ILE A 110 -5.69 -11.66 -9.66
C ILE A 110 -5.29 -11.54 -8.19
N LYS A 111 -5.16 -10.31 -7.66
CA LYS A 111 -4.82 -10.07 -6.24
C LYS A 111 -5.81 -10.75 -5.30
N VAL A 112 -7.11 -10.59 -5.54
CA VAL A 112 -8.17 -11.20 -4.70
C VAL A 112 -8.08 -12.73 -4.74
N VAL A 113 -7.97 -13.32 -5.92
CA VAL A 113 -7.83 -14.78 -6.08
C VAL A 113 -6.58 -15.30 -5.36
N THR A 114 -5.44 -14.60 -5.47
CA THR A 114 -4.21 -14.98 -4.76
C THR A 114 -4.39 -14.94 -3.24
N ILE A 115 -5.09 -13.94 -2.69
CA ILE A 115 -5.39 -13.87 -1.25
C ILE A 115 -6.27 -15.06 -0.84
N ILE A 116 -7.30 -15.39 -1.62
CA ILE A 116 -8.18 -16.52 -1.32
C ILE A 116 -7.37 -17.83 -1.27
N ILE A 117 -6.52 -18.07 -2.28
CA ILE A 117 -5.65 -19.26 -2.32
C ILE A 117 -4.72 -19.27 -1.10
N PHE A 118 -4.09 -18.14 -0.78
CA PHE A 118 -3.19 -18.02 0.36
C PHE A 118 -3.89 -18.34 1.69
N LEU A 119 -5.12 -17.87 1.88
CA LEU A 119 -5.92 -18.17 3.08
C LEU A 119 -6.30 -19.65 3.16
N ILE A 120 -6.70 -20.27 2.04
CA ILE A 120 -7.03 -21.70 1.99
C ILE A 120 -5.79 -22.54 2.33
N VAL A 121 -4.64 -22.24 1.72
CA VAL A 121 -3.38 -22.94 1.99
C VAL A 121 -2.92 -22.71 3.43
N GLY A 122 -3.01 -21.49 3.95
CA GLY A 122 -2.71 -21.15 5.34
C GLY A 122 -3.59 -21.92 6.32
N PHE A 123 -4.89 -22.02 6.04
CA PHE A 123 -5.83 -22.82 6.82
C PHE A 123 -5.43 -24.30 6.81
N MET A 124 -5.20 -24.89 5.63
CA MET A 124 -4.76 -26.29 5.51
C MET A 124 -3.45 -26.56 6.27
N MET A 125 -2.52 -25.60 6.30
CA MET A 125 -1.29 -25.70 7.08
C MET A 125 -1.54 -25.67 8.60
N ILE A 126 -2.41 -24.79 9.10
CA ILE A 126 -2.73 -24.70 10.55
C ILE A 126 -3.32 -26.02 11.07
N PHE A 127 -4.20 -26.65 10.27
CA PHE A 127 -4.83 -27.93 10.60
C PHE A 127 -3.96 -29.16 10.27
N GLY A 128 -2.75 -28.97 9.76
CA GLY A 128 -1.80 -30.05 9.48
C GLY A 128 -2.15 -30.91 8.27
N ILE A 129 -3.12 -30.50 7.45
CA ILE A 129 -3.59 -31.26 6.27
C ILE A 129 -2.49 -31.37 5.19
N MET A 130 -1.64 -30.34 5.07
CA MET A 130 -0.52 -30.32 4.11
C MET A 130 0.84 -30.75 4.70
N GLY A 131 0.95 -30.91 6.04
CA GLY A 131 2.24 -31.06 6.72
C GLY A 131 2.32 -32.21 7.74
N GLY A 132 1.24 -32.95 7.97
CA GLY A 132 1.21 -34.10 8.89
C GLY A 132 1.13 -33.76 10.38
N GLU A 133 1.54 -32.56 10.79
CA GLU A 133 1.38 -32.05 12.16
C GLU A 133 0.52 -30.78 12.19
N SER A 134 -0.44 -30.71 13.12
CA SER A 134 -1.16 -29.47 13.38
C SER A 134 -0.24 -28.51 14.14
N VAL A 135 0.12 -27.41 13.47
CA VAL A 135 0.94 -26.34 14.06
C VAL A 135 0.17 -25.63 15.17
N GLY A 136 -1.17 -25.56 15.07
CA GLY A 136 -2.05 -25.02 16.11
C GLY A 136 -1.57 -23.66 16.64
N PHE A 137 -1.53 -23.50 17.97
CA PHE A 137 -1.01 -22.30 18.63
C PHE A 137 0.49 -22.34 18.92
N LYS A 138 1.22 -23.38 18.48
CA LYS A 138 2.62 -23.59 18.86
C LYS A 138 3.49 -22.39 18.47
N ASN A 139 3.25 -21.81 17.29
CA ASN A 139 3.95 -20.62 16.78
C ASN A 139 3.82 -19.36 17.64
N PHE A 140 2.78 -19.25 18.49
CA PHE A 140 2.64 -18.09 19.39
C PHE A 140 3.56 -18.16 20.62
N THR A 141 4.21 -19.31 20.85
CA THR A 141 5.06 -19.56 22.01
C THR A 141 6.51 -19.94 21.64
N VAL A 142 6.84 -19.90 20.34
CA VAL A 142 8.17 -20.26 19.86
C VAL A 142 9.09 -19.04 19.92
N ALA A 143 10.30 -19.24 20.48
CA ALA A 143 11.35 -18.22 20.62
C ALA A 143 10.85 -16.98 21.40
N ASP A 144 11.21 -15.77 20.95
CA ASP A 144 10.83 -14.50 21.59
C ASP A 144 9.40 -14.01 21.24
N ALA A 145 8.51 -14.92 20.83
CA ALA A 145 7.12 -14.58 20.56
C ALA A 145 6.41 -14.13 21.86
N PRO A 146 5.51 -13.13 21.81
CA PRO A 146 4.98 -12.44 20.62
C PRO A 146 5.73 -11.15 20.22
N PHE A 147 6.76 -10.73 20.96
CA PHE A 147 7.49 -9.47 20.73
C PHE A 147 8.98 -9.72 20.46
N ASN A 148 9.29 -10.17 19.25
CA ASN A 148 10.66 -10.41 18.82
C ASN A 148 11.33 -9.10 18.34
N GLY A 149 12.58 -8.85 18.77
CA GLY A 149 13.39 -7.72 18.32
C GLY A 149 13.19 -6.39 19.10
N GLY A 150 12.42 -6.40 20.19
CA GLY A 150 12.26 -5.27 21.10
C GLY A 150 11.58 -4.03 20.49
N ILE A 151 11.74 -2.88 21.14
CA ILE A 151 11.06 -1.62 20.75
C ILE A 151 11.49 -1.16 19.35
N MET A 152 12.77 -1.32 18.98
CA MET A 152 13.25 -0.92 17.66
C MET A 152 12.64 -1.75 16.53
N ALA A 153 12.45 -3.06 16.73
CA ALA A 153 11.73 -3.87 15.74
C ALA A 153 10.27 -3.43 15.62
N ILE A 154 9.61 -3.11 16.74
CA ILE A 154 8.23 -2.58 16.73
C ILE A 154 8.17 -1.27 15.91
N ILE A 155 9.10 -0.34 16.12
CA ILE A 155 9.20 0.91 15.33
C ILE A 155 9.42 0.60 13.84
N GLY A 156 10.26 -0.37 13.50
CA GLY A 156 10.42 -0.82 12.11
C GLY A 156 9.11 -1.32 11.49
N VAL A 157 8.32 -2.10 12.24
CA VAL A 157 6.99 -2.56 11.79
C VAL A 157 6.00 -1.39 11.67
N PHE A 158 6.11 -0.34 12.50
CA PHE A 158 5.32 0.88 12.34
C PHE A 158 5.57 1.57 11.00
N MET A 159 6.84 1.66 10.56
CA MET A 159 7.18 2.21 9.25
C MET A 159 6.61 1.37 8.11
N ALA A 160 6.76 0.04 8.18
CA ALA A 160 6.19 -0.87 7.19
C ALA A 160 4.65 -0.81 7.14
N ALA A 161 4.00 -0.71 8.30
CA ALA A 161 2.56 -0.52 8.40
C ALA A 161 2.13 0.82 7.78
N GLY A 162 2.84 1.92 8.07
CA GLY A 162 2.59 3.23 7.47
C GLY A 162 2.64 3.20 5.94
N PHE A 163 3.68 2.57 5.38
CA PHE A 163 3.76 2.33 3.93
C PHE A 163 2.61 1.47 3.40
N SER A 164 2.14 0.48 4.18
CA SER A 164 1.03 -0.39 3.77
C SER A 164 -0.34 0.31 3.72
N PHE A 165 -0.55 1.34 4.53
CA PHE A 165 -1.81 2.12 4.56
C PHE A 165 -1.81 3.30 3.59
N GLN A 166 -0.70 3.55 2.91
CA GLN A 166 -0.60 4.57 1.89
C GLN A 166 -1.59 4.34 0.75
N GLY A 167 -2.12 5.42 0.19
CA GLY A 167 -3.07 5.38 -0.91
C GLY A 167 -4.53 5.23 -0.46
N THR A 168 -4.80 5.03 0.83
CA THR A 168 -6.16 5.09 1.38
C THR A 168 -6.77 6.49 1.22
N GLU A 169 -5.93 7.52 1.17
CA GLU A 169 -6.29 8.92 0.93
C GLU A 169 -6.76 9.18 -0.51
N LEU A 170 -6.40 8.33 -1.47
CA LEU A 170 -6.83 8.47 -2.87
C LEU A 170 -8.35 8.32 -3.00
N LEU A 171 -8.97 7.51 -2.14
CA LEU A 171 -10.43 7.39 -2.08
C LEU A 171 -11.09 8.73 -1.70
N GLY A 172 -10.48 9.48 -0.78
CA GLY A 172 -10.98 10.79 -0.36
C GLY A 172 -10.84 11.84 -1.46
N VAL A 173 -9.78 11.79 -2.26
CA VAL A 173 -9.59 12.69 -3.42
C VAL A 173 -10.55 12.31 -4.55
N ALA A 174 -10.67 11.02 -4.87
CA ALA A 174 -11.56 10.53 -5.92
C ALA A 174 -13.05 10.77 -5.60
N ALA A 175 -13.45 10.70 -4.32
CA ALA A 175 -14.81 11.03 -3.89
C ALA A 175 -15.20 12.49 -4.15
N GLY A 176 -14.23 13.42 -4.20
CA GLY A 176 -14.47 14.81 -4.60
C GLY A 176 -14.65 15.01 -6.10
N GLU A 177 -14.28 14.02 -6.92
CA GLU A 177 -14.37 14.05 -8.39
C GLU A 177 -15.55 13.24 -8.94
N THR A 178 -16.19 12.39 -8.13
CA THR A 178 -17.39 11.66 -8.54
C THR A 178 -18.61 12.57 -8.62
N ALA A 179 -19.35 12.49 -9.73
CA ALA A 179 -20.64 13.16 -9.88
C ALA A 179 -21.69 12.51 -8.96
N ASP A 180 -22.48 13.34 -8.29
CA ASP A 180 -23.69 12.93 -7.54
C ASP A 180 -24.67 12.12 -8.39
#